data_AF-A0A4R8RLM0-F1
#
_entry.id   AF-A0A4R8RLM0-F1
#
_cell.length_a   1.000
_cell.length_b   1.000
_cell.length_c   1.000
_cell.angle_alpha   90.00
_cell.angle_beta   90.00
_cell.angle_gamma   90.00
#
_symmetry.space_group_name_H-M   'P 1'
#
loop_
_entity.id
_entity.type
_entity.pdbx_description
1 polymer ?
#
loop_
_entity_poly.entity_id
_entity_poly.type
_entity_poly.pdbx_seq_one_letter_code
_entity_poly.pdbx_strand_id
1 'polypeptide(L)'
;MGTAADEKHADADADEFDPPANFTDTYYFPPFSQLQSEYHVGQDLYEDGETWCLLAEIDAASTSAGNPFCLVCHDRSGDSFIVGFDLSKGMRFSPAEFRVGYTVAVVYAKRVSFVDGTKGIRVSDMATCHAFPYKLDRLIEVNRTLVEYWDTLDDEGETKTCHACGREESELAECDRYLHIVAPDDTKALGRVIGAARVCISSVVYPVDGDPIIEACIEQRTDYVDCAGVPTLVRDWIAKYHEKAEDNGVALIHSCGAMTGEMDLFAIHACHQLQQTWSARMGKMTLRVDDLDPNVSGGTMRTMLSFASGGPKAMAAAGQPSLLTPIPYTKPLETVRGIHRHPVLGLLTLSSPPSLLGGPESSWGPNFQYNEYERAHSYLGAVFNLVRCHLILAMFSCVQYAWFREFLTRCAPDLGVGPSEEQIRSLPFTAAAFIEADPAEKGNRGKGCLVKLRYTEGNYPFAAMLMSQAAATLLYDRNLSAGIRGGCLTAGVLGVDFVERARQGGLEIETAMIEDLEI
;
A
#
# COMPACT_ATOMS: atom_id res chain seq x y z
N MET A 1 36.68 -34.13 -29.95
CA MET A 1 36.46 -35.13 -28.88
C MET A 1 35.47 -34.49 -27.92
N GLY A 2 34.22 -34.94 -27.99
CA GLY A 2 33.15 -34.42 -27.13
C GLY A 2 33.11 -35.12 -25.78
N THR A 3 32.47 -34.46 -24.83
CA THR A 3 31.77 -34.98 -23.64
C THR A 3 30.95 -33.79 -23.10
N ALA A 4 29.64 -33.69 -23.38
CA ALA A 4 28.55 -34.32 -22.63
C ALA A 4 28.39 -33.74 -21.21
N ALA A 5 27.59 -32.67 -21.10
CA ALA A 5 26.82 -32.28 -19.91
C ALA A 5 25.83 -31.15 -20.25
N ASP A 6 25.05 -31.31 -21.33
CA ASP A 6 23.82 -30.56 -21.57
C ASP A 6 22.75 -31.62 -21.80
N GLU A 7 21.89 -31.83 -20.80
CA GLU A 7 20.61 -32.57 -20.80
C GLU A 7 20.37 -33.11 -19.39
N LYS A 8 19.71 -32.30 -18.54
CA LYS A 8 18.86 -32.77 -17.43
C LYS A 8 18.13 -31.61 -16.75
N HIS A 9 17.30 -30.88 -17.49
CA HIS A 9 16.11 -30.21 -16.94
C HIS A 9 14.97 -30.50 -17.91
N ALA A 10 14.49 -31.74 -17.88
CA ALA A 10 13.24 -32.16 -18.47
C ALA A 10 12.35 -32.64 -17.32
N ASP A 11 11.08 -32.27 -17.40
CA ASP A 11 9.94 -32.66 -16.57
C ASP A 11 9.89 -32.09 -15.14
N ALA A 12 9.66 -30.78 -15.05
CA ALA A 12 8.64 -30.30 -14.13
C ALA A 12 7.39 -30.10 -14.99
N ASP A 13 6.32 -30.83 -14.66
CA ASP A 13 5.02 -30.76 -15.32
C ASP A 13 4.69 -29.29 -15.63
N ALA A 14 4.67 -28.94 -16.92
CA ALA A 14 4.04 -27.70 -17.33
C ALA A 14 2.58 -27.86 -16.93
N ASP A 15 2.14 -27.14 -15.90
CA ASP A 15 0.73 -27.05 -15.53
C ASP A 15 -0.03 -26.66 -16.80
N GLU A 16 -0.66 -27.63 -17.44
CA GLU A 16 -1.52 -27.43 -18.60
C GLU A 16 -2.67 -26.58 -18.08
N PHE A 17 -2.66 -25.29 -18.40
CA PHE A 17 -3.72 -24.38 -17.95
C PHE A 17 -5.02 -24.81 -18.63
N ASP A 18 -5.93 -25.39 -17.85
CA ASP A 18 -7.27 -25.71 -18.32
C ASP A 18 -8.01 -24.43 -18.75
N PRO A 19 -8.83 -24.48 -19.81
CA PRO A 19 -9.63 -23.35 -20.23
C PRO A 19 -10.53 -22.86 -19.09
N PRO A 20 -10.73 -21.53 -18.94
CA PRO A 20 -11.62 -21.00 -17.93
C PRO A 20 -13.06 -21.51 -18.17
N ALA A 21 -13.69 -22.07 -17.15
CA ALA A 21 -15.07 -22.53 -17.25
C ALA A 21 -16.02 -21.36 -17.56
N ASN A 22 -16.91 -21.56 -18.53
CA ASN A 22 -17.89 -20.54 -18.90
C ASN A 22 -19.03 -20.50 -17.88
N PHE A 23 -19.22 -19.35 -17.21
CA PHE A 23 -20.25 -19.17 -16.18
C PHE A 23 -21.67 -19.23 -16.73
N THR A 24 -21.83 -19.22 -18.05
CA THR A 24 -23.12 -19.46 -18.71
C THR A 24 -23.42 -20.95 -18.93
N ASP A 25 -22.46 -21.85 -18.70
CA ASP A 25 -22.67 -23.28 -18.78
C ASP A 25 -23.62 -23.75 -17.66
N THR A 26 -24.80 -24.26 -18.04
CA THR A 26 -25.79 -24.78 -17.10
C THR A 26 -25.36 -26.08 -16.41
N TYR A 27 -24.37 -26.78 -16.96
CA TYR A 27 -23.82 -27.97 -16.33
C TYR A 27 -23.01 -27.59 -15.09
N TYR A 28 -21.95 -26.80 -15.23
CA TYR A 28 -21.11 -26.39 -14.09
C TYR A 28 -21.70 -25.25 -13.24
N PHE A 29 -22.59 -24.44 -13.83
CA PHE A 29 -23.26 -23.31 -13.16
C PHE A 29 -24.78 -23.39 -13.30
N PRO A 30 -25.42 -24.42 -12.71
CA PRO A 30 -26.85 -24.62 -12.84
C PRO A 30 -27.64 -23.48 -12.16
N PRO A 31 -28.76 -23.02 -12.73
CA PRO A 31 -29.70 -22.15 -12.02
C PRO A 31 -30.38 -22.92 -10.88
N PHE A 32 -30.93 -22.18 -9.91
CA PHE A 32 -31.59 -22.71 -8.73
C PHE A 32 -32.70 -23.71 -9.06
N SER A 33 -33.47 -23.46 -10.12
CA SER A 33 -34.53 -24.35 -10.58
C SER A 33 -34.05 -25.75 -11.01
N GLN A 34 -32.78 -25.91 -11.41
CA GLN A 34 -32.20 -27.17 -11.86
C GLN A 34 -31.52 -27.99 -10.75
N LEU A 35 -31.27 -27.39 -9.58
CA LEU A 35 -30.57 -28.05 -8.47
C LEU A 35 -31.33 -29.27 -7.91
N GLN A 36 -30.65 -30.32 -7.49
CA GLN A 36 -31.31 -31.44 -6.79
C GLN A 36 -31.79 -31.03 -5.39
N SER A 37 -32.86 -31.68 -4.92
CA SER A 37 -33.31 -31.55 -3.53
C SER A 37 -32.31 -32.22 -2.59
N GLU A 38 -32.09 -31.66 -1.40
CA GLU A 38 -31.29 -32.30 -0.34
C GLU A 38 -31.84 -33.68 0.06
N TYR A 39 -33.16 -33.88 -0.13
CA TYR A 39 -33.85 -35.15 0.12
C TYR A 39 -34.05 -36.00 -1.15
N HIS A 40 -33.32 -35.72 -2.23
CA HIS A 40 -33.42 -36.52 -3.45
C HIS A 40 -33.00 -37.97 -3.17
N VAL A 41 -33.79 -38.91 -3.68
CA VAL A 41 -33.50 -40.36 -3.62
C VAL A 41 -33.35 -40.82 -5.07
N GLY A 42 -32.11 -40.99 -5.52
CA GLY A 42 -31.77 -41.28 -6.91
C GLY A 42 -30.25 -41.15 -7.13
N GLN A 43 -29.83 -41.26 -8.39
CA GLN A 43 -28.45 -40.97 -8.77
C GLN A 43 -28.23 -39.45 -8.73
N ASP A 44 -27.09 -39.02 -8.19
CA ASP A 44 -26.72 -37.60 -8.19
C ASP A 44 -26.54 -37.09 -9.63
N LEU A 45 -26.83 -35.80 -9.85
CA LEU A 45 -26.73 -35.16 -11.18
C LEU A 45 -25.29 -35.08 -11.71
N TYR A 46 -24.31 -35.18 -10.83
CA TYR A 46 -22.89 -34.94 -11.09
C TYR A 46 -22.06 -36.13 -10.62
N GLU A 47 -20.96 -36.42 -11.32
CA GLU A 47 -20.07 -37.53 -10.99
C GLU A 47 -19.10 -37.16 -9.85
N ASP A 48 -18.55 -38.18 -9.16
CA ASP A 48 -17.55 -37.99 -8.11
C ASP A 48 -16.27 -37.37 -8.69
N GLY A 49 -15.94 -36.15 -8.27
CA GLY A 49 -14.75 -35.40 -8.71
C GLY A 49 -15.06 -34.17 -9.55
N GLU A 50 -16.30 -34.01 -10.04
CA GLU A 50 -16.71 -32.81 -10.77
C GLU A 50 -16.99 -31.65 -9.80
N THR A 51 -16.53 -30.45 -10.14
CA THR A 51 -16.78 -29.24 -9.35
C THR A 51 -17.79 -28.36 -10.07
N TRP A 52 -18.89 -28.04 -9.40
CA TRP A 52 -19.94 -27.16 -9.92
C TRP A 52 -20.47 -26.26 -8.80
N CYS A 53 -20.99 -25.10 -9.17
CA CYS A 53 -21.49 -24.14 -8.19
C CYS A 53 -22.68 -23.33 -8.70
N LEU A 54 -23.58 -22.97 -7.78
CA LEU A 54 -24.61 -21.99 -8.07
C LEU A 54 -24.03 -20.59 -7.87
N LEU A 55 -24.29 -19.70 -8.83
CA LEU A 55 -24.02 -18.26 -8.72
C LEU A 55 -25.32 -17.47 -8.54
N ALA A 56 -25.34 -16.55 -7.57
CA ALA A 56 -26.51 -15.73 -7.28
C ALA A 56 -26.14 -14.34 -6.75
N GLU A 57 -26.83 -13.29 -7.17
CA GLU A 57 -26.64 -11.95 -6.63
C GLU A 57 -27.43 -11.77 -5.32
N ILE A 58 -26.84 -11.08 -4.35
CA ILE A 58 -27.44 -10.80 -3.04
C ILE A 58 -28.29 -9.53 -3.16
N ASP A 59 -29.60 -9.67 -3.01
CA ASP A 59 -30.57 -8.57 -3.02
C ASP A 59 -30.76 -7.97 -1.62
N ALA A 60 -30.71 -8.81 -0.59
CA ALA A 60 -30.87 -8.40 0.80
C ALA A 60 -30.18 -9.37 1.77
N ALA A 61 -29.77 -8.85 2.93
CA ALA A 61 -29.24 -9.65 4.03
C ALA A 61 -30.04 -9.38 5.31
N SER A 62 -30.41 -10.45 6.04
CA SER A 62 -31.15 -10.30 7.29
C SER A 62 -30.25 -9.79 8.43
N THR A 63 -30.65 -8.67 9.04
CA THR A 63 -29.97 -8.02 10.18
C THR A 63 -30.76 -8.13 11.49
N SER A 64 -31.77 -9.00 11.56
CA SER A 64 -32.62 -9.12 12.74
C SER A 64 -31.97 -9.97 13.85
N ALA A 65 -31.76 -9.36 15.02
CA ALA A 65 -31.27 -10.03 16.21
C ALA A 65 -32.24 -11.15 16.64
N GLY A 66 -31.80 -12.41 16.54
CA GLY A 66 -32.53 -13.60 17.01
C GLY A 66 -32.90 -14.62 15.94
N ASN A 67 -32.72 -14.32 14.64
CA ASN A 67 -32.91 -15.27 13.54
C ASN A 67 -31.57 -15.74 12.95
N PRO A 68 -31.49 -16.95 12.36
CA PRO A 68 -30.32 -17.38 11.60
C PRO A 68 -30.06 -16.40 10.45
N PHE A 69 -28.80 -16.03 10.26
CA PHE A 69 -28.41 -15.13 9.18
C PHE A 69 -28.77 -15.77 7.83
N CYS A 70 -29.44 -14.99 6.98
CA CYS A 70 -29.87 -15.43 5.67
C CYS A 70 -29.74 -14.30 4.64
N LEU A 71 -29.51 -14.71 3.40
CA LEU A 71 -29.45 -13.84 2.24
C LEU A 71 -30.67 -14.12 1.37
N VAL A 72 -31.26 -13.06 0.85
CA VAL A 72 -32.20 -13.14 -0.27
C VAL A 72 -31.39 -12.92 -1.53
N CYS A 73 -31.42 -13.89 -2.42
CA CYS A 73 -30.65 -13.86 -3.65
C CYS A 73 -31.53 -14.16 -4.86
N HIS A 74 -31.05 -13.74 -6.03
CA HIS A 74 -31.55 -14.23 -7.32
C HIS A 74 -30.42 -14.81 -8.16
N ASP A 75 -30.70 -15.86 -8.93
CA ASP A 75 -29.75 -16.39 -9.91
C ASP A 75 -29.88 -15.67 -11.26
N ARG A 76 -29.06 -16.10 -12.23
CA ARG A 76 -29.08 -15.58 -13.61
C ARG A 76 -30.39 -15.81 -14.36
N SER A 77 -31.22 -16.75 -13.92
CA SER A 77 -32.54 -17.01 -14.50
C SER A 77 -33.62 -16.12 -13.86
N GLY A 78 -33.26 -15.34 -12.85
CA GLY A 78 -34.17 -14.49 -12.08
C GLY A 78 -34.93 -15.25 -10.99
N ASP A 79 -34.58 -16.51 -10.72
CA ASP A 79 -35.20 -17.28 -9.64
C ASP A 79 -34.76 -16.70 -8.29
N SER A 80 -35.70 -16.19 -7.50
CA SER A 80 -35.42 -15.69 -6.15
C SER A 80 -35.52 -16.80 -5.10
N PHE A 81 -34.53 -16.87 -4.20
CA PHE A 81 -34.46 -17.87 -3.13
C PHE A 81 -33.64 -17.37 -1.94
N ILE A 82 -33.66 -18.16 -0.87
CA ILE A 82 -32.92 -17.85 0.37
C ILE A 82 -31.63 -18.67 0.43
N VAL A 83 -30.52 -18.04 0.79
CA VAL A 83 -29.31 -18.76 1.25
C VAL A 83 -29.24 -18.62 2.77
N GLY A 84 -29.49 -19.72 3.48
CA GLY A 84 -29.48 -19.77 4.94
C GLY A 84 -28.23 -20.44 5.48
N PHE A 85 -27.62 -19.85 6.51
CA PHE A 85 -26.40 -20.36 7.13
C PHE A 85 -26.73 -21.16 8.41
N ASP A 86 -26.29 -22.42 8.46
CA ASP A 86 -26.45 -23.27 9.64
C ASP A 86 -25.32 -23.04 10.64
N LEU A 87 -25.53 -22.06 11.52
CA LEU A 87 -24.55 -21.66 12.56
C LEU A 87 -24.47 -22.65 13.73
N SER A 88 -25.28 -23.71 13.76
CA SER A 88 -25.35 -24.65 14.89
C SER A 88 -24.08 -25.50 15.06
N LYS A 89 -23.26 -25.64 14.00
CA LYS A 89 -22.05 -26.48 13.98
C LYS A 89 -20.76 -25.75 14.38
N GLY A 90 -20.83 -24.58 15.01
CA GLY A 90 -19.63 -23.83 15.44
C GLY A 90 -18.86 -23.21 14.26
N MET A 91 -19.55 -22.96 13.16
CA MET A 91 -19.03 -22.33 11.95
C MET A 91 -18.46 -20.94 12.26
N ARG A 92 -17.22 -20.65 11.82
CA ARG A 92 -16.70 -19.28 11.78
C ARG A 92 -17.41 -18.55 10.65
N PHE A 93 -18.28 -17.61 11.02
CA PHE A 93 -19.14 -16.89 10.09
C PHE A 93 -18.93 -15.39 10.24
N SER A 94 -18.69 -14.68 9.14
CA SER A 94 -18.52 -13.23 9.09
C SER A 94 -19.61 -12.61 8.20
N PRO A 95 -20.69 -12.04 8.79
CA PRO A 95 -21.74 -11.39 8.01
C PRO A 95 -21.24 -10.27 7.09
N ALA A 96 -20.09 -9.64 7.43
CA ALA A 96 -19.53 -8.50 6.71
C ALA A 96 -19.05 -8.84 5.29
N GLU A 97 -18.81 -10.13 5.01
CA GLU A 97 -18.40 -10.64 3.69
C GLU A 97 -19.56 -10.67 2.68
N PHE A 98 -20.80 -10.70 3.16
CA PHE A 98 -22.00 -10.85 2.32
C PHE A 98 -22.77 -9.53 2.25
N ARG A 99 -22.55 -8.76 1.18
CA ARG A 99 -23.16 -7.42 0.99
C ARG A 99 -24.15 -7.43 -0.16
N VAL A 100 -25.15 -6.55 -0.09
CA VAL A 100 -26.10 -6.35 -1.20
C VAL A 100 -25.35 -5.91 -2.46
N GLY A 101 -25.66 -6.53 -3.59
CA GLY A 101 -24.98 -6.35 -4.87
C GLY A 101 -23.70 -7.17 -5.06
N TYR A 102 -23.35 -8.04 -4.10
CA TYR A 102 -22.29 -9.05 -4.29
C TYR A 102 -22.88 -10.33 -4.87
N THR A 103 -22.04 -11.16 -5.46
CA THR A 103 -22.41 -12.48 -5.96
C THR A 103 -21.99 -13.54 -4.97
N VAL A 104 -22.91 -14.37 -4.50
CA VAL A 104 -22.60 -15.57 -3.73
C VAL A 104 -22.42 -16.76 -4.67
N ALA A 105 -21.36 -17.53 -4.45
CA ALA A 105 -21.14 -18.83 -5.08
C ALA A 105 -21.27 -19.92 -4.03
N VAL A 106 -22.17 -20.88 -4.26
CA VAL A 106 -22.35 -22.04 -3.39
C VAL A 106 -21.99 -23.30 -4.16
N VAL A 107 -20.86 -23.89 -3.80
CA VAL A 107 -20.37 -25.15 -4.37
C VAL A 107 -21.27 -26.29 -3.88
N TYR A 108 -21.67 -27.18 -4.78
CA TYR A 108 -22.53 -28.33 -4.48
C TYR A 108 -23.89 -27.98 -3.85
N ALA A 109 -24.46 -26.84 -4.26
CA ALA A 109 -25.72 -26.32 -3.70
C ALA A 109 -26.91 -27.28 -3.87
N LYS A 110 -27.56 -27.66 -2.76
CA LYS A 110 -28.80 -28.45 -2.78
C LYS A 110 -30.02 -27.61 -2.39
N ARG A 111 -31.16 -27.88 -3.03
CA ARG A 111 -32.43 -27.23 -2.67
C ARG A 111 -32.98 -27.79 -1.38
N VAL A 112 -33.41 -26.90 -0.52
CA VAL A 112 -34.07 -27.19 0.75
C VAL A 112 -35.37 -26.39 0.81
N SER A 113 -36.41 -27.02 1.38
CA SER A 113 -37.59 -26.31 1.85
C SER A 113 -37.41 -26.03 3.34
N PHE A 114 -37.37 -24.76 3.73
CA PHE A 114 -37.32 -24.35 5.12
C PHE A 114 -38.68 -24.57 5.81
N VAL A 115 -38.68 -24.50 7.14
CA VAL A 115 -39.86 -24.79 7.98
C VAL A 115 -41.02 -23.84 7.69
N ASP A 116 -40.74 -22.61 7.27
CA ASP A 116 -41.73 -21.60 6.88
C ASP A 116 -42.25 -21.79 5.44
N GLY A 117 -41.82 -22.85 4.74
CA GLY A 117 -42.19 -23.16 3.37
C GLY A 117 -41.39 -22.40 2.31
N THR A 118 -40.44 -21.53 2.71
CA THR A 118 -39.53 -20.88 1.77
C THR A 118 -38.58 -21.91 1.15
N LYS A 119 -38.26 -21.73 -0.13
CA LYS A 119 -37.28 -22.56 -0.83
C LYS A 119 -35.94 -21.85 -0.85
N GLY A 120 -34.87 -22.60 -0.70
CA GLY A 120 -33.55 -22.05 -0.76
C GLY A 120 -32.47 -23.09 -0.59
N ILE A 121 -31.33 -22.64 -0.08
CA ILE A 121 -30.10 -23.40 0.04
C ILE A 121 -29.62 -23.27 1.46
N ARG A 122 -29.14 -24.38 2.02
CA ARG A 122 -28.54 -24.42 3.35
C ARG A 122 -27.03 -24.54 3.22
N VAL A 123 -26.31 -23.55 3.73
CA VAL A 123 -24.86 -23.58 3.83
C VAL A 123 -24.49 -24.09 5.22
N SER A 124 -23.84 -25.25 5.29
CA SER A 124 -23.39 -25.85 6.55
C SER A 124 -21.87 -25.93 6.69
N ASP A 125 -21.14 -25.59 5.63
CA ASP A 125 -19.69 -25.44 5.58
C ASP A 125 -19.36 -24.15 4.81
N MET A 126 -18.47 -23.32 5.37
CA MET A 126 -18.02 -22.09 4.70
C MET A 126 -17.00 -22.36 3.60
N ALA A 127 -16.35 -23.53 3.58
CA ALA A 127 -15.46 -23.92 2.49
C ALA A 127 -16.20 -24.09 1.14
N THR A 128 -17.54 -24.22 1.17
CA THR A 128 -18.37 -24.36 -0.03
C THR A 128 -19.14 -23.08 -0.38
N CYS A 129 -18.88 -21.96 0.30
CA CYS A 129 -19.61 -20.71 0.11
C CYS A 129 -18.67 -19.51 0.04
N HIS A 130 -18.66 -18.83 -1.10
CA HIS A 130 -17.80 -17.68 -1.36
C HIS A 130 -18.63 -16.48 -1.79
N ALA A 131 -18.17 -15.27 -1.46
CA ALA A 131 -18.76 -14.02 -1.92
C ALA A 131 -17.77 -13.26 -2.81
N PHE A 132 -18.21 -12.87 -3.99
CA PHE A 132 -17.48 -12.03 -4.92
C PHE A 132 -17.98 -10.58 -4.81
N PRO A 133 -17.09 -9.58 -4.71
CA PRO A 133 -17.46 -8.18 -4.52
C PRO A 133 -17.97 -7.50 -5.81
N TYR A 134 -18.72 -8.23 -6.63
CA TYR A 134 -19.27 -7.80 -7.91
C TYR A 134 -20.69 -8.30 -8.06
N LYS A 135 -21.51 -7.52 -8.79
CA LYS A 135 -22.82 -7.95 -9.27
C LYS A 135 -22.70 -9.15 -10.20
N LEU A 136 -23.74 -9.98 -10.26
CA LEU A 136 -23.71 -11.24 -11.01
C LEU A 136 -23.49 -10.99 -12.50
N ASP A 137 -24.20 -10.02 -13.07
CA ASP A 137 -24.05 -9.65 -14.49
C ASP A 137 -22.63 -9.20 -14.82
N ARG A 138 -21.99 -8.45 -13.91
CA ARG A 138 -20.62 -7.99 -14.12
C ARG A 138 -19.62 -9.13 -14.01
N LEU A 139 -19.84 -10.06 -13.09
CA LEU A 139 -19.00 -11.24 -12.94
C LEU A 139 -19.08 -12.14 -14.19
N ILE A 140 -20.29 -12.35 -14.73
CA ILE A 140 -20.52 -13.09 -15.98
C ILE A 140 -19.86 -12.38 -17.16
N GLU A 141 -19.94 -11.05 -17.24
CA GLU A 141 -19.32 -10.27 -18.31
C GLU A 141 -17.78 -10.40 -18.30
N VAL A 142 -17.16 -10.36 -17.12
CA VAL A 142 -15.71 -10.56 -16.96
C VAL A 142 -15.31 -11.98 -17.36
N ASN A 143 -16.06 -12.99 -16.89
CA ASN A 143 -15.80 -14.38 -17.27
C ASN A 143 -15.94 -14.59 -18.80
N ARG A 144 -16.99 -14.03 -19.42
CA ARG A 144 -17.15 -14.08 -20.88
C ARG A 144 -15.94 -13.50 -21.60
N THR A 145 -15.45 -12.34 -21.14
CA THR A 145 -14.26 -11.71 -21.74
C THR A 145 -13.03 -12.62 -21.61
N LEU A 146 -12.88 -13.34 -20.49
CA LEU A 146 -11.80 -14.31 -20.28
C LEU A 146 -11.94 -15.55 -21.17
N VAL A 147 -13.15 -16.08 -21.34
CA VAL A 147 -13.43 -17.23 -22.23
C VAL A 147 -13.21 -16.83 -23.69
N GLU A 148 -13.75 -15.70 -24.14
CA GLU A 148 -13.52 -15.18 -25.49
C GLU A 148 -12.03 -14.97 -25.75
N TYR A 149 -11.28 -14.44 -24.77
CA TYR A 149 -9.84 -14.32 -24.86
C TYR A 149 -9.16 -15.70 -24.98
N TRP A 150 -9.57 -16.67 -24.17
CA TRP A 150 -9.02 -18.02 -24.25
C TRP A 150 -9.28 -18.67 -25.62
N ASP A 151 -10.50 -18.57 -26.14
CA ASP A 151 -10.85 -19.13 -27.45
C ASP A 151 -10.00 -18.50 -28.57
N THR A 152 -9.66 -17.20 -28.49
CA THR A 152 -8.73 -16.57 -29.45
C THR A 152 -7.29 -17.07 -29.36
N LEU A 153 -6.92 -17.75 -28.26
CA LEU A 153 -5.62 -18.39 -28.13
C LEU A 153 -5.59 -19.79 -28.77
N ASP A 154 -6.73 -20.42 -29.09
CA ASP A 154 -6.79 -21.80 -29.60
C ASP A 154 -6.95 -21.90 -31.13
N ASP A 155 -7.07 -20.77 -31.84
CA ASP A 155 -7.12 -20.76 -33.31
C ASP A 155 -5.72 -21.04 -33.92
N GLU A 156 -5.53 -22.27 -34.41
CA GLU A 156 -4.33 -22.71 -35.12
C GLU A 156 -4.02 -21.81 -36.34
N GLY A 157 -3.03 -20.91 -36.19
CA GLY A 157 -2.45 -20.15 -37.30
C GLY A 157 -2.49 -18.63 -37.19
N GLU A 158 -3.09 -18.05 -36.14
CA GLU A 158 -3.00 -16.60 -35.87
C GLU A 158 -1.86 -16.28 -34.88
N THR A 159 -1.21 -15.13 -35.09
CA THR A 159 -0.22 -14.57 -34.14
C THR A 159 -0.94 -14.09 -32.88
N LYS A 160 -0.63 -14.68 -31.72
CA LYS A 160 -1.27 -14.40 -30.44
C LYS A 160 -0.54 -13.25 -29.73
N THR A 161 -1.26 -12.24 -29.21
CA THR A 161 -0.65 -11.11 -28.48
C THR A 161 -0.77 -11.30 -26.96
N CYS A 162 0.35 -11.33 -26.24
CA CYS A 162 0.34 -11.27 -24.79
C CYS A 162 -0.07 -9.87 -24.30
N HIS A 163 -1.20 -9.73 -23.60
CA HIS A 163 -1.65 -8.42 -23.09
C HIS A 163 -0.79 -7.83 -21.95
N ALA A 164 0.07 -8.64 -21.32
CA ALA A 164 0.98 -8.15 -20.28
C ALA A 164 2.28 -7.54 -20.85
N CYS A 165 2.85 -8.14 -21.90
CA CYS A 165 4.11 -7.67 -22.50
C CYS A 165 4.01 -7.12 -23.93
N GLY A 166 2.90 -7.35 -24.62
CA GLY A 166 2.67 -6.94 -26.00
C GLY A 166 3.41 -7.78 -27.05
N ARG A 167 4.03 -8.91 -26.68
CA ARG A 167 4.68 -9.82 -27.64
C ARG A 167 3.65 -10.60 -28.44
N GLU A 168 3.93 -10.78 -29.72
CA GLU A 168 3.14 -11.57 -30.66
C GLU A 168 3.88 -12.87 -31.01
N GLU A 169 3.33 -14.04 -30.66
CA GLU A 169 3.93 -15.35 -30.93
C GLU A 169 2.85 -16.36 -31.36
N SER A 170 3.23 -17.41 -32.10
CA SER A 170 2.29 -18.47 -32.52
C SER A 170 1.87 -19.37 -31.35
N GLU A 171 2.71 -19.46 -30.32
CA GLU A 171 2.44 -20.10 -29.03
C GLU A 171 2.92 -19.14 -27.95
N LEU A 172 2.04 -18.74 -27.03
CA LEU A 172 2.44 -17.89 -25.91
C LEU A 172 2.99 -18.78 -24.80
N ALA A 173 4.30 -18.72 -24.58
CA ALA A 173 4.92 -19.28 -23.38
C ALA A 173 4.55 -18.45 -22.12
N GLU A 174 4.94 -18.94 -20.94
CA GLU A 174 4.86 -18.19 -19.69
C GLU A 174 5.61 -16.83 -19.83
N CYS A 175 4.88 -15.72 -20.09
CA CYS A 175 5.32 -14.34 -20.05
C CYS A 175 5.82 -13.87 -18.66
N ASP A 176 7.08 -13.49 -18.51
CA ASP A 176 7.66 -12.97 -17.24
C ASP A 176 6.94 -11.75 -16.58
N ARG A 177 5.84 -11.23 -17.15
CA ARG A 177 4.97 -10.19 -16.57
C ARG A 177 3.64 -10.76 -16.06
N TYR A 178 3.67 -11.80 -15.23
CA TYR A 178 2.46 -12.36 -14.61
C TYR A 178 2.05 -11.65 -13.34
N LEU A 179 0.73 -11.68 -13.08
CA LEU A 179 0.19 -11.47 -11.76
C LEU A 179 0.36 -12.75 -10.95
N HIS A 180 1.26 -12.74 -9.97
CA HIS A 180 1.38 -13.82 -9.00
C HIS A 180 0.44 -13.57 -7.82
N ILE A 181 -0.46 -14.52 -7.56
CA ILE A 181 -1.27 -14.52 -6.33
C ILE A 181 -0.52 -15.35 -5.30
N VAL A 182 0.04 -14.68 -4.29
CA VAL A 182 0.83 -15.33 -3.24
C VAL A 182 0.29 -14.89 -1.89
N ALA A 183 -0.01 -15.86 -1.03
CA ALA A 183 -0.35 -15.58 0.35
C ALA A 183 0.93 -15.16 1.13
N PRO A 184 0.92 -14.07 1.92
CA PRO A 184 2.12 -13.61 2.64
C PRO A 184 2.73 -14.64 3.60
N ASP A 185 1.95 -15.64 4.05
CA ASP A 185 2.41 -16.73 4.91
C ASP A 185 3.01 -17.92 4.15
N ASP A 186 2.83 -18.01 2.82
CA ASP A 186 3.57 -18.94 1.97
C ASP A 186 4.97 -18.38 1.67
N THR A 187 5.84 -18.49 2.67
CA THR A 187 7.24 -18.03 2.60
C THR A 187 8.02 -18.59 1.40
N LYS A 188 7.69 -19.80 0.91
CA LYS A 188 8.40 -20.42 -0.23
C LYS A 188 7.97 -19.80 -1.55
N ALA A 189 6.66 -19.66 -1.77
CA ALA A 189 6.15 -18.99 -2.97
C ALA A 189 6.55 -17.51 -2.97
N LEU A 190 6.45 -16.85 -1.81
CA LEU A 190 6.84 -15.46 -1.63
C LEU A 190 8.33 -15.24 -1.93
N GLY A 191 9.20 -16.09 -1.38
CA GLY A 191 10.63 -16.05 -1.67
C GLY A 191 10.94 -16.27 -3.15
N ARG A 192 10.23 -17.18 -3.83
CA ARG A 192 10.41 -17.41 -5.28
C ARG A 192 10.07 -16.16 -6.10
N VAL A 193 8.92 -15.53 -5.83
CA VAL A 193 8.48 -14.33 -6.57
C VAL A 193 9.39 -13.14 -6.29
N ILE A 194 9.76 -12.92 -5.02
CA ILE A 194 10.67 -11.82 -4.65
C ILE A 194 12.07 -12.04 -5.20
N GLY A 195 12.57 -13.28 -5.20
CA GLY A 195 13.91 -13.60 -5.72
C GLY A 195 14.04 -13.53 -7.23
N ALA A 196 12.92 -13.54 -7.97
CA ALA A 196 12.92 -13.24 -9.40
C ALA A 196 13.06 -11.72 -9.70
N ALA A 197 12.84 -10.86 -8.71
CA ALA A 197 12.93 -9.41 -8.86
C ALA A 197 14.29 -8.87 -8.36
N ARG A 198 14.72 -7.74 -8.93
CA ARG A 198 15.89 -6.98 -8.45
C ARG A 198 15.54 -5.96 -7.36
N VAL A 199 14.32 -5.41 -7.44
CA VAL A 199 13.78 -4.45 -6.48
C VAL A 199 12.30 -4.78 -6.24
N CYS A 200 11.88 -4.82 -4.98
CA CYS A 200 10.50 -5.00 -4.54
C CYS A 200 9.92 -3.64 -4.12
N ILE A 201 8.79 -3.25 -4.71
CA ILE A 201 8.01 -2.10 -4.24
C ILE A 201 6.83 -2.65 -3.42
N SER A 202 6.77 -2.30 -2.15
CA SER A 202 5.73 -2.78 -1.23
C SER A 202 4.70 -1.69 -0.95
N SER A 203 3.42 -2.06 -1.08
CA SER A 203 2.26 -1.23 -0.72
C SER A 203 1.24 -2.05 0.08
N VAL A 204 1.73 -2.92 0.96
CA VAL A 204 0.92 -3.81 1.79
C VAL A 204 0.37 -3.08 3.04
N VAL A 205 -0.44 -3.77 3.84
CA VAL A 205 -0.79 -3.29 5.18
C VAL A 205 0.40 -3.56 6.11
N TYR A 206 1.32 -2.60 6.22
CA TYR A 206 2.63 -2.79 6.86
C TYR A 206 2.64 -3.48 8.24
N PRO A 207 1.75 -3.14 9.19
CA PRO A 207 1.75 -3.81 10.50
C PRO A 207 1.30 -5.27 10.46
N VAL A 208 0.70 -5.73 9.35
CA VAL A 208 0.20 -7.09 9.17
C VAL A 208 1.16 -7.88 8.30
N ASP A 209 1.48 -7.34 7.13
CA ASP A 209 2.19 -8.09 6.07
C ASP A 209 3.62 -7.58 5.83
N GLY A 210 4.08 -6.50 6.50
CA GLY A 210 5.38 -5.89 6.17
C GLY A 210 6.58 -6.77 6.52
N ASP A 211 6.57 -7.40 7.70
CA ASP A 211 7.64 -8.29 8.16
C ASP A 211 7.99 -9.43 7.19
N PRO A 212 7.04 -10.27 6.72
CA PRO A 212 7.37 -11.37 5.82
C PRO A 212 7.93 -10.89 4.46
N ILE A 213 7.48 -9.74 3.96
CA ILE A 213 8.02 -9.16 2.71
C ILE A 213 9.47 -8.72 2.90
N ILE A 214 9.78 -8.04 4.00
CA ILE A 214 11.15 -7.59 4.32
C ILE A 214 12.08 -8.79 4.51
N GLU A 215 11.65 -9.80 5.29
CA GLU A 215 12.42 -11.03 5.52
C GLU A 215 12.76 -11.72 4.19
N ALA A 216 11.78 -11.88 3.31
CA ALA A 216 11.98 -12.47 2.00
C ALA A 216 12.94 -11.64 1.12
N CYS A 217 12.82 -10.30 1.12
CA CYS A 217 13.74 -9.43 0.38
C CYS A 217 15.19 -9.59 0.85
N ILE A 218 15.41 -9.63 2.17
CA ILE A 218 16.75 -9.83 2.75
C ILE A 218 17.33 -11.19 2.35
N GLU A 219 16.52 -12.24 2.40
CA GLU A 219 16.95 -13.62 2.11
C GLU A 219 17.26 -13.84 0.64
N GLN A 220 16.45 -13.24 -0.25
CA GLN A 220 16.63 -13.35 -1.70
C GLN A 220 17.61 -12.34 -2.28
N ARG A 221 18.13 -11.42 -1.46
CA ARG A 221 19.02 -10.33 -1.87
C ARG A 221 18.37 -9.35 -2.86
N THR A 222 17.09 -9.07 -2.64
CA THR A 222 16.27 -8.15 -3.42
C THR A 222 16.17 -6.83 -2.68
N ASP A 223 16.51 -5.72 -3.32
CA ASP A 223 16.31 -4.39 -2.69
C ASP A 223 14.82 -4.10 -2.50
N TYR A 224 14.47 -3.20 -1.59
CA TYR A 224 13.10 -2.96 -1.18
C TYR A 224 12.80 -1.47 -1.06
N VAL A 225 11.59 -1.06 -1.45
CA VAL A 225 11.07 0.30 -1.30
C VAL A 225 9.63 0.25 -0.79
N ASP A 226 9.30 1.07 0.21
CA ASP A 226 7.93 1.23 0.69
C ASP A 226 7.53 2.68 0.98
N CYS A 227 6.27 2.86 1.39
CA CYS A 227 5.74 4.11 1.95
C CYS A 227 5.23 3.95 3.39
N ALA A 228 5.89 3.11 4.20
CA ALA A 228 5.50 2.86 5.58
C ALA A 228 5.71 4.12 6.45
N GLY A 229 4.64 4.86 6.70
CA GLY A 229 4.63 6.10 7.48
C GLY A 229 4.49 5.92 8.99
N VAL A 230 4.97 4.80 9.58
CA VAL A 230 4.84 4.53 11.03
C VAL A 230 6.20 4.51 11.70
N PRO A 231 6.59 5.58 12.39
CA PRO A 231 7.95 5.70 12.91
C PRO A 231 8.35 4.60 13.91
N THR A 232 7.42 4.12 14.74
CA THR A 232 7.71 3.02 15.66
C THR A 232 7.91 1.69 14.96
N LEU A 233 7.19 1.43 13.86
CA LEU A 233 7.34 0.22 13.07
C LEU A 233 8.70 0.21 12.36
N VAL A 234 9.06 1.34 11.73
CA VAL A 234 10.37 1.50 11.09
C VAL A 234 11.51 1.34 12.11
N ARG A 235 11.38 1.88 13.32
CA ARG A 235 12.35 1.62 14.40
C ARG A 235 12.47 0.14 14.72
N ASP A 236 11.35 -0.55 14.87
CA ASP A 236 11.32 -1.98 15.21
C ASP A 236 11.96 -2.81 14.08
N TRP A 237 11.73 -2.43 12.81
CA TRP A 237 12.42 -3.01 11.65
C TRP A 237 13.91 -2.70 11.61
N ILE A 238 14.34 -1.47 11.91
CA ILE A 238 15.76 -1.12 12.03
C ILE A 238 16.43 -2.05 13.06
N ALA A 239 15.81 -2.21 14.24
CA ALA A 239 16.34 -3.07 15.30
C ALA A 239 16.37 -4.56 14.90
N LYS A 240 15.44 -5.02 14.07
CA LYS A 240 15.30 -6.43 13.67
C LYS A 240 16.14 -6.79 12.43
N TYR A 241 16.27 -5.87 11.47
CA TYR A 241 16.70 -6.20 10.10
C TYR A 241 17.92 -5.44 9.60
N HIS A 242 18.31 -4.32 10.22
CA HIS A 242 19.37 -3.46 9.69
C HIS A 242 20.69 -4.22 9.46
N GLU A 243 21.18 -4.94 10.49
CA GLU A 243 22.44 -5.70 10.40
C GLU A 243 22.38 -6.81 9.33
N LYS A 244 21.31 -7.61 9.31
CA LYS A 244 21.14 -8.71 8.34
C LYS A 244 21.04 -8.18 6.90
N ALA A 245 20.37 -7.05 6.70
CA ALA A 245 20.24 -6.40 5.41
C ALA A 245 21.59 -5.82 4.94
N GLU A 246 22.37 -5.21 5.84
CA GLU A 246 23.72 -4.72 5.53
C GLU A 246 24.67 -5.86 5.13
N ASP A 247 24.68 -6.96 5.91
CA ASP A 247 25.49 -8.15 5.65
C ASP A 247 25.16 -8.80 4.29
N ASN A 248 23.87 -8.82 3.93
CA ASN A 248 23.41 -9.34 2.64
C ASN A 248 23.54 -8.34 1.49
N GLY A 249 23.92 -7.09 1.78
CA GLY A 249 24.05 -6.02 0.79
C GLY A 249 22.71 -5.56 0.21
N VAL A 250 21.63 -5.66 0.98
CA VAL A 250 20.25 -5.32 0.59
C VAL A 250 19.88 -3.95 1.12
N ALA A 251 19.43 -3.05 0.25
CA ALA A 251 18.92 -1.74 0.63
C ALA A 251 17.41 -1.82 0.88
N LEU A 252 16.99 -1.51 2.11
CA LEU A 252 15.59 -1.41 2.49
C LEU A 252 15.24 0.07 2.66
N ILE A 253 14.66 0.69 1.62
CA ILE A 253 14.27 2.10 1.61
C ILE A 253 12.86 2.23 2.19
N HIS A 254 12.78 2.67 3.44
CA HIS A 254 11.51 2.87 4.13
C HIS A 254 11.00 4.30 3.99
N SER A 255 9.68 4.47 4.13
CA SER A 255 9.02 5.77 4.22
C SER A 255 9.25 6.66 2.97
N CYS A 256 9.24 6.05 1.78
CA CYS A 256 9.41 6.73 0.49
C CYS A 256 8.06 7.05 -0.18
N GLY A 257 7.09 7.58 0.59
CA GLY A 257 5.77 8.00 0.08
C GLY A 257 5.51 9.49 0.24
N ALA A 258 4.30 9.95 -0.08
CA ALA A 258 3.86 11.29 0.32
C ALA A 258 3.84 11.41 1.85
N MET A 259 4.04 12.62 2.39
CA MET A 259 4.19 12.92 3.83
C MET A 259 5.50 12.45 4.47
N THR A 260 6.44 11.86 3.72
CA THR A 260 7.71 11.32 4.26
C THR A 260 8.86 11.40 3.26
N GLY A 261 8.67 10.89 2.04
CA GLY A 261 9.68 10.85 0.98
C GLY A 261 9.97 12.22 0.34
N GLU A 262 9.03 13.17 0.37
CA GLU A 262 9.30 14.54 -0.07
C GLU A 262 10.35 15.23 0.79
N MET A 263 10.46 14.85 2.06
CA MET A 263 11.41 15.45 2.97
C MET A 263 12.84 15.11 2.55
N ASP A 264 13.07 13.85 2.15
CA ASP A 264 14.33 13.39 1.58
C ASP A 264 14.63 14.12 0.26
N LEU A 265 13.61 14.34 -0.61
CA LEU A 265 13.79 15.13 -1.84
C LEU A 265 14.26 16.56 -1.55
N PHE A 266 13.62 17.24 -0.58
CA PHE A 266 14.04 18.58 -0.15
C PHE A 266 15.48 18.56 0.36
N ALA A 267 15.83 17.61 1.22
CA ALA A 267 17.16 17.48 1.80
C ALA A 267 18.23 17.23 0.72
N ILE A 268 18.03 16.26 -0.17
CA ILE A 268 18.96 15.93 -1.26
C ILE A 268 19.17 17.15 -2.15
N HIS A 269 18.07 17.74 -2.64
CA HIS A 269 18.13 18.85 -3.58
C HIS A 269 18.80 20.07 -2.95
N ALA A 270 18.37 20.48 -1.75
CA ALA A 270 18.94 21.63 -1.05
C ALA A 270 20.41 21.43 -0.70
N CYS A 271 20.80 20.24 -0.23
CA CYS A 271 22.19 19.91 0.04
C CYS A 271 23.05 20.08 -1.21
N HIS A 272 22.57 19.60 -2.36
CA HIS A 272 23.26 19.77 -3.63
C HIS A 272 23.40 21.25 -4.02
N GLN A 273 22.34 22.05 -3.89
CA GLN A 273 22.34 23.48 -4.23
C GLN A 273 23.30 24.30 -3.34
N LEU A 274 23.30 24.07 -2.03
CA LEU A 274 24.19 24.73 -1.08
C LEU A 274 25.66 24.35 -1.32
N GLN A 275 25.92 23.08 -1.62
CA GLN A 275 27.26 22.60 -1.93
C GLN A 275 27.78 23.20 -3.25
N GLN A 276 26.96 23.26 -4.30
CA GLN A 276 27.35 23.83 -5.59
C GLN A 276 27.57 25.35 -5.52
N THR A 277 26.75 26.07 -4.75
CA THR A 277 26.77 27.54 -4.72
C THR A 277 27.83 28.08 -3.76
N TRP A 278 27.92 27.50 -2.55
CA TRP A 278 28.77 28.03 -1.48
C TRP A 278 29.73 27.00 -0.87
N SER A 279 29.73 25.75 -1.35
CA SER A 279 30.45 24.65 -0.70
C SER A 279 30.08 24.50 0.79
N ALA A 280 28.81 24.78 1.10
CA ALA A 280 28.28 24.85 2.45
C ALA A 280 27.47 23.60 2.81
N ARG A 281 27.57 23.17 4.07
CA ARG A 281 26.71 22.12 4.65
C ARG A 281 25.38 22.67 5.12
N MET A 282 24.40 21.79 5.34
CA MET A 282 23.08 22.19 5.84
C MET A 282 23.09 22.39 7.36
N GLY A 283 22.44 23.47 7.80
CA GLY A 283 22.21 23.78 9.22
C GLY A 283 20.79 23.43 9.67
N LYS A 284 19.78 24.03 9.06
CA LYS A 284 18.38 23.85 9.47
C LYS A 284 17.46 23.81 8.26
N MET A 285 16.58 22.83 8.21
CA MET A 285 15.48 22.73 7.26
C MET A 285 14.15 22.98 7.96
N THR A 286 13.43 23.99 7.50
CA THR A 286 12.05 24.26 7.91
C THR A 286 11.14 23.92 6.73
N LEU A 287 10.37 22.84 6.84
CA LEU A 287 9.37 22.43 5.86
C LEU A 287 8.02 23.07 6.17
N ARG A 288 7.37 23.58 5.12
CA ARG A 288 5.99 24.04 5.11
C ARG A 288 5.17 23.15 4.17
N VAL A 289 4.20 22.44 4.72
CA VAL A 289 3.15 21.75 3.95
C VAL A 289 2.01 22.73 3.72
N ASP A 290 1.58 22.90 2.47
CA ASP A 290 0.60 23.93 2.12
C ASP A 290 -0.83 23.48 2.41
N ASP A 291 -1.18 22.24 2.05
CA ASP A 291 -2.50 21.65 2.24
C ASP A 291 -2.40 20.20 2.74
N LEU A 292 -3.30 19.82 3.66
CA LEU A 292 -3.44 18.44 4.12
C LEU A 292 -4.62 17.78 3.42
N ASP A 293 -4.37 16.63 2.80
CA ASP A 293 -5.40 15.86 2.12
C ASP A 293 -6.31 15.14 3.14
N PRO A 294 -7.62 15.43 3.17
CA PRO A 294 -8.54 14.75 4.07
C PRO A 294 -8.89 13.32 3.60
N ASN A 295 -8.55 12.94 2.36
CA ASN A 295 -8.98 11.69 1.75
C ASN A 295 -7.99 10.55 2.03
N VAL A 296 -8.22 9.82 3.12
CA VAL A 296 -7.37 8.71 3.55
C VAL A 296 -7.95 7.34 3.17
N SER A 297 -7.09 6.43 2.71
CA SER A 297 -7.46 5.04 2.39
C SER A 297 -7.67 4.21 3.66
N GLY A 298 -8.38 3.09 3.55
CA GLY A 298 -8.53 2.14 4.66
C GLY A 298 -7.18 1.62 5.18
N GLY A 299 -6.21 1.41 4.29
CA GLY A 299 -4.83 1.03 4.65
C GLY A 299 -4.10 2.12 5.43
N THR A 300 -4.18 3.37 4.99
CA THR A 300 -3.62 4.55 5.69
C THR A 300 -4.23 4.68 7.08
N MET A 301 -5.56 4.58 7.19
CA MET A 301 -6.26 4.67 8.48
C MET A 301 -5.86 3.52 9.42
N ARG A 302 -5.79 2.29 8.92
CA ARG A 302 -5.36 1.12 9.72
C ARG A 302 -3.94 1.31 10.26
N THR A 303 -3.06 1.84 9.42
CA THR A 303 -1.66 2.13 9.74
C THR A 303 -1.56 3.20 10.83
N MET A 304 -2.30 4.32 10.71
CA MET A 304 -2.37 5.36 11.74
C MET A 304 -2.96 4.85 13.07
N LEU A 305 -4.02 4.04 13.03
CA LEU A 305 -4.62 3.46 14.24
C LEU A 305 -3.68 2.48 14.93
N SER A 306 -2.90 1.71 14.17
CA SER A 306 -1.86 0.83 14.73
C SER A 306 -0.82 1.64 15.51
N PHE A 307 -0.32 2.73 14.90
CA PHE A 307 0.61 3.65 15.55
C PHE A 307 0.04 4.28 16.83
N ALA A 308 -1.18 4.81 16.75
CA ALA A 308 -1.86 5.43 17.89
C ALA A 308 -2.20 4.44 19.02
N SER A 309 -2.36 3.14 18.71
CA SER A 309 -2.56 2.10 19.72
C SER A 309 -1.38 1.93 20.68
N GLY A 310 -0.18 2.36 20.29
CA GLY A 310 0.99 2.41 21.17
C GLY A 310 0.90 3.49 22.26
N GLY A 311 -0.15 4.32 22.25
CA GLY A 311 -0.47 5.30 23.27
C GLY A 311 0.58 6.43 23.40
N PRO A 312 0.57 7.15 24.53
CA PRO A 312 1.45 8.31 24.73
C PRO A 312 2.95 8.00 24.62
N LYS A 313 3.37 6.76 24.94
CA LYS A 313 4.77 6.34 24.82
C LYS A 313 5.23 6.27 23.35
N ALA A 314 4.40 5.71 22.47
CA ALA A 314 4.69 5.68 21.05
C ALA A 314 4.73 7.09 20.45
N MET A 315 3.81 7.97 20.86
CA MET A 315 3.82 9.38 20.43
C MET A 315 5.07 10.12 20.90
N ALA A 316 5.50 9.90 22.16
CA ALA A 316 6.71 10.50 22.70
C ALA A 316 7.98 9.98 22.00
N ALA A 317 8.01 8.69 21.66
CA ALA A 317 9.09 8.09 20.89
C ALA A 317 9.16 8.68 19.48
N ALA A 318 8.02 8.94 18.83
CA ALA A 318 7.95 9.52 17.49
C ALA A 318 8.56 10.92 17.39
N GLY A 319 8.57 11.69 18.48
CA GLY A 319 9.27 12.97 18.53
C GLY A 319 10.77 12.87 18.85
N GLN A 320 11.34 11.66 18.90
CA GLN A 320 12.78 11.51 19.08
C GLN A 320 13.50 11.71 17.75
N PRO A 321 14.49 12.61 17.69
CA PRO A 321 15.18 12.94 16.45
C PRO A 321 15.72 11.72 15.70
N SER A 322 16.37 10.78 16.40
CA SER A 322 16.98 9.58 15.79
C SER A 322 16.06 8.38 15.64
N LEU A 323 14.74 8.53 15.67
CA LEU A 323 13.87 7.36 15.65
C LEU A 323 13.97 6.55 14.35
N LEU A 324 14.16 7.23 13.22
CA LEU A 324 14.16 6.64 11.88
C LEU A 324 15.57 6.33 11.36
N THR A 325 16.59 6.40 12.22
CA THR A 325 17.97 6.17 11.83
C THR A 325 18.71 5.40 12.92
N PRO A 326 19.58 4.44 12.57
CA PRO A 326 20.43 3.77 13.54
C PRO A 326 21.48 4.70 14.18
N ILE A 327 21.56 5.96 13.74
CA ILE A 327 22.60 6.91 14.14
C ILE A 327 22.06 7.93 15.18
N PRO A 328 22.67 8.02 16.38
CA PRO A 328 22.16 8.85 17.49
C PRO A 328 22.51 10.34 17.38
N TYR A 329 21.48 11.21 17.42
CA TYR A 329 21.56 12.68 17.42
C TYR A 329 21.51 13.24 18.84
N THR A 330 22.48 14.07 19.19
CA THR A 330 22.76 14.46 20.58
C THR A 330 22.50 15.94 20.89
N LYS A 331 22.12 16.75 19.90
CA LYS A 331 21.87 18.19 20.10
C LYS A 331 20.41 18.49 20.46
N PRO A 332 20.15 19.56 21.23
CA PRO A 332 18.78 19.99 21.50
C PRO A 332 18.10 20.45 20.21
N LEU A 333 16.84 20.09 20.05
CA LEU A 333 16.02 20.50 18.90
C LEU A 333 15.50 21.92 19.08
N GLU A 334 15.72 22.77 18.07
CA GLU A 334 15.16 24.11 17.99
C GLU A 334 13.81 24.09 17.27
N THR A 335 12.75 23.77 18.00
CA THR A 335 11.37 23.75 17.49
C THR A 335 10.57 24.94 18.02
N VAL A 336 10.02 25.74 17.12
CA VAL A 336 9.02 26.76 17.48
C VAL A 336 7.65 26.09 17.60
N ARG A 337 6.98 26.26 18.74
CA ARG A 337 5.65 25.68 18.98
C ARG A 337 4.55 26.72 18.75
N GLY A 338 3.39 26.25 18.28
CA GLY A 338 2.21 27.09 18.08
C GLY A 338 2.27 27.92 16.79
N ILE A 339 1.50 29.01 16.80
CA ILE A 339 1.37 29.92 15.65
C ILE A 339 2.57 30.87 15.64
N HIS A 340 3.31 30.90 14.54
CA HIS A 340 4.45 31.81 14.37
C HIS A 340 4.61 32.20 12.89
N ARG A 341 5.42 33.23 12.63
CA ARG A 341 5.69 33.70 11.27
C ARG A 341 7.17 33.48 10.94
N HIS A 342 7.43 32.70 9.91
CA HIS A 342 8.76 32.52 9.34
C HIS A 342 9.02 33.61 8.28
N PRO A 343 10.20 34.24 8.24
CA PRO A 343 10.49 35.35 7.33
C PRO A 343 10.30 34.98 5.85
N VAL A 344 10.66 33.75 5.48
CA VAL A 344 10.57 33.27 4.08
C VAL A 344 9.28 32.48 3.81
N LEU A 345 8.77 31.72 4.78
CA LEU A 345 7.72 30.72 4.55
C LEU A 345 6.32 31.25 4.92
N GLY A 346 6.25 32.40 5.60
CA GLY A 346 5.00 33.04 5.98
C GLY A 346 4.47 32.56 7.33
N LEU A 347 3.16 32.56 7.48
CA LEU A 347 2.50 32.16 8.73
C LEU A 347 2.39 30.63 8.82
N LEU A 348 2.88 30.08 9.92
CA LEU A 348 3.08 28.65 10.15
C LEU A 348 2.41 28.20 11.46
N THR A 349 1.97 26.94 11.47
CA THR A 349 1.44 26.24 12.64
C THR A 349 2.06 24.86 12.77
N LEU A 350 2.35 24.43 14.00
CA LEU A 350 2.95 23.10 14.25
C LEU A 350 2.11 21.99 13.61
N SER A 351 2.68 21.25 12.63
CA SER A 351 2.00 20.13 11.97
C SER A 351 2.25 18.81 12.72
N SER A 352 3.49 18.56 13.15
CA SER A 352 3.92 17.27 13.70
C SER A 352 5.10 17.43 14.68
N PRO A 353 5.32 16.51 15.63
CA PRO A 353 6.59 16.45 16.36
C PRO A 353 7.77 16.23 15.39
N PRO A 354 8.94 16.82 15.66
CA PRO A 354 10.11 16.74 14.78
C PRO A 354 10.64 15.30 14.67
N SER A 355 10.91 14.86 13.45
CA SER A 355 11.63 13.61 13.11
C SER A 355 12.87 13.95 12.28
N LEU A 356 14.07 13.45 12.59
CA LEU A 356 15.21 13.69 11.69
C LEU A 356 15.16 12.78 10.47
N LEU A 357 15.61 13.36 9.36
CA LEU A 357 16.03 12.65 8.17
C LEU A 357 17.53 12.40 8.30
N GLY A 358 17.93 11.15 8.44
CA GLY A 358 19.34 10.78 8.53
C GLY A 358 20.03 11.12 9.85
N GLY A 359 21.16 10.45 10.08
CA GLY A 359 21.96 10.58 11.31
C GLY A 359 22.86 11.82 11.37
N PRO A 360 23.46 12.14 12.52
CA PRO A 360 24.65 13.00 12.56
C PRO A 360 25.86 12.32 11.88
N GLU A 361 26.66 13.13 11.17
CA GLU A 361 27.58 12.71 10.09
C GLU A 361 26.87 12.20 8.80
N SER A 362 25.56 12.41 8.69
CA SER A 362 24.86 12.27 7.41
C SER A 362 25.46 13.19 6.35
N SER A 363 25.14 12.85 5.10
CA SER A 363 25.31 13.67 3.91
C SER A 363 24.88 15.14 4.09
N TRP A 364 24.05 15.45 5.10
CA TRP A 364 23.50 16.78 5.37
C TRP A 364 24.43 17.70 6.17
N GLY A 365 25.20 17.15 7.12
CA GLY A 365 26.07 17.90 8.01
C GLY A 365 25.80 17.66 9.51
N PRO A 366 26.78 17.95 10.38
CA PRO A 366 26.73 17.59 11.80
C PRO A 366 25.78 18.44 12.66
N ASN A 367 25.28 19.56 12.10
CA ASN A 367 24.41 20.50 12.78
C ASN A 367 22.97 20.48 12.23
N PHE A 368 22.69 19.59 11.27
CA PHE A 368 21.42 19.54 10.57
C PHE A 368 20.24 19.29 11.53
N GLN A 369 19.22 20.15 11.41
CA GLN A 369 17.95 20.04 12.13
C GLN A 369 16.78 20.14 11.17
N TYR A 370 15.70 19.42 11.46
CA TYR A 370 14.46 19.44 10.69
C TYR A 370 13.28 19.86 11.57
N ASN A 371 12.44 20.75 11.04
CA ASN A 371 11.13 21.05 11.60
C ASN A 371 10.09 21.10 10.49
N GLU A 372 8.87 20.66 10.82
CA GLU A 372 7.74 20.66 9.92
C GLU A 372 6.60 21.52 10.46
N TYR A 373 5.99 22.26 9.55
CA TYR A 373 4.86 23.13 9.84
C TYR A 373 3.82 23.06 8.74
N GLU A 374 2.58 23.33 9.13
CA GLU A 374 1.48 23.56 8.22
C GLU A 374 1.36 25.06 7.93
N ARG A 375 1.09 25.40 6.66
CA ARG A 375 0.80 26.76 6.23
C ARG A 375 -0.52 27.25 6.83
N ALA A 376 -0.56 28.51 7.22
CA ALA A 376 -1.81 29.20 7.52
C ALA A 376 -1.98 30.45 6.65
N HIS A 377 -3.13 30.57 5.99
CA HIS A 377 -3.44 31.73 5.15
C HIS A 377 -3.85 32.98 5.96
N SER A 378 -4.23 32.80 7.22
CA SER A 378 -4.61 33.87 8.14
C SER A 378 -4.41 33.43 9.59
N TYR A 379 -4.39 34.36 10.54
CA TYR A 379 -4.32 34.02 11.97
C TYR A 379 -5.54 33.20 12.43
N LEU A 380 -6.72 33.47 11.87
CA LEU A 380 -7.91 32.66 12.16
C LEU A 380 -7.74 31.23 11.63
N GLY A 381 -7.23 31.07 10.40
CA GLY A 381 -6.88 29.77 9.84
C GLY A 381 -5.82 29.04 10.68
N ALA A 382 -4.83 29.77 11.20
CA ALA A 382 -3.81 29.21 12.08
C ALA A 382 -4.42 28.68 13.39
N VAL A 383 -5.40 29.39 13.97
CA VAL A 383 -6.14 28.90 15.14
C VAL A 383 -6.93 27.64 14.79
N PHE A 384 -7.60 27.59 13.64
CA PHE A 384 -8.29 26.39 13.17
C PHE A 384 -7.35 25.19 12.99
N ASN A 385 -6.20 25.38 12.36
CA ASN A 385 -5.19 24.33 12.18
C ASN A 385 -4.70 23.81 13.53
N LEU A 386 -4.39 24.70 14.48
CA LEU A 386 -3.96 24.32 15.82
C LEU A 386 -5.04 23.53 16.58
N VAL A 387 -6.30 23.98 16.52
CA VAL A 387 -7.43 23.27 17.14
C VAL A 387 -7.61 21.89 16.49
N ARG A 388 -7.59 21.82 15.15
CA ARG A 388 -7.69 20.54 14.42
C ARG A 388 -6.57 19.58 14.80
N CYS A 389 -5.32 20.05 14.85
CA CYS A 389 -4.17 19.25 15.28
C CYS A 389 -4.37 18.70 16.69
N HIS A 390 -4.77 19.54 17.66
CA HIS A 390 -5.06 19.08 19.01
C HIS A 390 -6.23 18.09 19.10
N LEU A 391 -7.27 18.26 18.29
CA LEU A 391 -8.38 17.30 18.22
C LEU A 391 -7.92 15.94 17.67
N ILE A 392 -7.09 15.92 16.62
CA ILE A 392 -6.51 14.69 16.06
C ILE A 392 -5.62 14.01 17.09
N LEU A 393 -4.73 14.75 17.77
CA LEU A 393 -3.87 14.20 18.82
C LEU A 393 -4.66 13.66 20.02
N ALA A 394 -5.73 14.35 20.42
CA ALA A 394 -6.63 13.88 21.47
C ALA A 394 -7.38 12.61 21.05
N MET A 395 -7.89 12.56 19.82
CA MET A 395 -8.50 11.36 19.24
C MET A 395 -7.51 10.18 19.23
N PHE A 396 -6.29 10.37 18.73
CA PHE A 396 -5.26 9.33 18.73
C PHE A 396 -4.85 8.89 20.13
N SER A 397 -4.81 9.80 21.11
CA SER A 397 -4.55 9.44 22.51
C SER A 397 -5.63 8.52 23.11
N CYS A 398 -6.85 8.53 22.56
CA CYS A 398 -7.92 7.64 22.96
C CYS A 398 -7.88 6.27 22.27
N VAL A 399 -7.10 6.09 21.20
CA VAL A 399 -6.99 4.81 20.44
C VAL A 399 -6.40 3.67 21.29
N GLN A 400 -5.66 4.00 22.36
CA GLN A 400 -5.20 2.99 23.32
C GLN A 400 -6.36 2.24 24.02
N TYR A 401 -7.57 2.83 24.06
CA TYR A 401 -8.74 2.17 24.62
C TYR A 401 -9.43 1.31 23.57
N ALA A 402 -9.52 0.00 23.83
CA ALA A 402 -10.01 -0.99 22.86
C ALA A 402 -11.42 -0.66 22.30
N TRP A 403 -12.35 -0.19 23.14
CA TRP A 403 -13.70 0.18 22.70
C TRP A 403 -13.70 1.37 21.72
N PHE A 404 -12.81 2.35 21.92
CA PHE A 404 -12.70 3.52 21.08
C PHE A 404 -11.99 3.18 19.77
N ARG A 405 -10.94 2.34 19.84
CA ARG A 405 -10.27 1.79 18.66
C ARG A 405 -11.23 1.00 17.78
N GLU A 406 -12.04 0.13 18.36
CA GLU A 406 -13.04 -0.66 17.64
C GLU A 406 -14.08 0.25 16.98
N PHE A 407 -14.55 1.29 17.69
CA PHE A 407 -15.44 2.30 17.12
C PHE A 407 -14.82 3.02 15.92
N LEU A 408 -13.60 3.56 16.05
CA LEU A 408 -12.91 4.24 14.94
C LEU A 408 -12.62 3.30 13.77
N THR A 409 -12.29 2.04 14.07
CA THR A 409 -12.07 1.01 13.05
C THR A 409 -13.34 0.75 12.24
N ARG A 410 -14.52 0.74 12.88
CA ARG A 410 -15.80 0.57 12.19
C ARG A 410 -16.22 1.77 11.35
N CYS A 411 -15.77 2.97 11.70
CA CYS A 411 -16.01 4.19 10.93
C CYS A 411 -14.97 4.41 9.82
N ALA A 412 -13.86 3.69 9.86
CA ALA A 412 -12.81 3.77 8.85
C ALA A 412 -13.29 3.13 7.53
N PRO A 413 -12.76 3.59 6.38
CA PRO A 413 -12.92 2.86 5.13
C PRO A 413 -12.41 1.42 5.27
N ASP A 414 -13.07 0.50 4.57
CA ASP A 414 -12.64 -0.90 4.51
C ASP A 414 -11.23 -1.03 3.92
N LEU A 415 -10.52 -2.11 4.27
CA LEU A 415 -9.24 -2.44 3.64
C LEU A 415 -9.45 -2.66 2.14
N GLY A 416 -8.51 -2.16 1.32
CA GLY A 416 -8.62 -2.18 -0.14
C GLY A 416 -9.52 -1.08 -0.72
N VAL A 417 -10.25 -0.32 0.11
CA VAL A 417 -11.02 0.84 -0.33
C VAL A 417 -10.21 2.12 -0.15
N GLY A 418 -10.00 2.83 -1.24
CA GLY A 418 -9.35 4.14 -1.29
C GLY A 418 -10.30 5.24 -1.77
N PRO A 419 -9.83 6.49 -1.78
CA PRO A 419 -10.57 7.58 -2.41
C PRO A 419 -10.82 7.32 -3.91
N SER A 420 -11.88 7.92 -4.45
CA SER A 420 -12.16 7.88 -5.89
C SER A 420 -11.08 8.60 -6.70
N GLU A 421 -10.96 8.31 -7.99
CA GLU A 421 -9.99 9.03 -8.85
C GLU A 421 -10.19 10.55 -8.83
N GLU A 422 -11.44 11.01 -8.76
CA GLU A 422 -11.78 12.44 -8.64
C GLU A 422 -11.27 13.01 -7.31
N GLN A 423 -11.46 12.30 -6.19
CA GLN A 423 -10.94 12.71 -4.89
C GLN A 423 -9.41 12.76 -4.88
N ILE A 424 -8.76 11.76 -5.48
CA ILE A 424 -7.30 11.69 -5.60
C ILE A 424 -6.75 12.92 -6.35
N ARG A 425 -7.38 13.30 -7.47
CA ARG A 425 -6.92 14.43 -8.31
C ARG A 425 -7.45 15.78 -7.85
N SER A 426 -8.26 15.83 -6.80
CA SER A 426 -8.93 17.07 -6.35
C SER A 426 -7.96 18.09 -5.76
N LEU A 427 -6.83 17.64 -5.22
CA LEU A 427 -5.87 18.48 -4.51
C LEU A 427 -4.44 18.15 -4.97
N PRO A 428 -3.74 19.06 -5.66
CA PRO A 428 -2.35 18.86 -6.00
C PRO A 428 -1.48 18.87 -4.74
N PHE A 429 -0.38 18.12 -4.76
CA PHE A 429 0.61 18.21 -3.70
C PHE A 429 1.42 19.50 -3.86
N THR A 430 1.50 20.30 -2.80
CA THR A 430 2.35 21.49 -2.75
C THR A 430 3.02 21.64 -1.39
N ALA A 431 4.32 21.93 -1.42
CA ALA A 431 5.12 22.14 -0.22
C ALA A 431 6.29 23.09 -0.52
N ALA A 432 6.82 23.72 0.53
CA ALA A 432 8.01 24.55 0.42
C ALA A 432 8.92 24.37 1.62
N ALA A 433 10.22 24.27 1.41
CA ALA A 433 11.20 24.23 2.48
C ALA A 433 12.17 25.40 2.37
N PHE A 434 12.51 25.99 3.51
CA PHE A 434 13.67 26.87 3.61
C PHE A 434 14.79 26.12 4.32
N ILE A 435 15.94 26.02 3.66
CA ILE A 435 17.12 25.32 4.15
C ILE A 435 18.24 26.32 4.35
N GLU A 436 18.68 26.47 5.59
CA GLU A 436 19.77 27.34 6.00
C GLU A 436 21.11 26.61 5.84
N ALA A 437 22.11 27.32 5.31
CA ALA A 437 23.49 26.87 5.39
C ALA A 437 23.95 26.84 6.86
N ASP A 438 24.83 25.92 7.24
CA ASP A 438 25.26 25.75 8.62
C ASP A 438 25.90 27.05 9.15
N PRO A 439 25.25 27.77 10.09
CA PRO A 439 25.73 29.06 10.56
C PRO A 439 27.00 28.95 11.40
N ALA A 440 27.37 27.75 11.86
CA ALA A 440 28.63 27.50 12.55
C ALA A 440 29.85 27.58 11.61
N GLU A 441 29.63 27.38 10.30
CA GLU A 441 30.68 27.49 9.29
C GLU A 441 30.87 28.95 8.86
N LYS A 442 32.14 29.36 8.74
CA LYS A 442 32.50 30.75 8.47
C LYS A 442 32.01 31.18 7.08
N GLY A 443 31.17 32.21 7.05
CA GLY A 443 30.64 32.80 5.80
C GLY A 443 29.30 32.22 5.34
N ASN A 444 28.69 31.33 6.13
CA ASN A 444 27.37 30.72 5.85
C ASN A 444 26.20 31.46 6.53
N ARG A 445 26.48 32.33 7.50
CA ARG A 445 25.43 33.05 8.24
C ARG A 445 24.58 33.89 7.30
N GLY A 446 23.25 33.77 7.42
CA GLY A 446 22.27 34.49 6.59
C GLY A 446 22.07 33.89 5.19
N LYS A 447 22.74 32.77 4.87
CA LYS A 447 22.60 32.08 3.58
C LYS A 447 21.66 30.89 3.68
N GLY A 448 20.87 30.67 2.63
CA GLY A 448 20.01 29.51 2.52
C GLY A 448 19.37 29.38 1.15
N CYS A 449 18.55 28.36 0.96
CA CYS A 449 17.77 28.17 -0.25
C CYS A 449 16.30 27.91 0.09
N LEU A 450 15.41 28.61 -0.62
CA LEU A 450 13.99 28.30 -0.67
C LEU A 450 13.74 27.32 -1.81
N VAL A 451 13.23 26.14 -1.48
CA VAL A 451 12.81 25.13 -2.45
C VAL A 451 11.30 25.01 -2.38
N LYS A 452 10.62 24.91 -3.53
CA LYS A 452 9.19 24.61 -3.60
C LYS A 452 8.97 23.41 -4.49
N LEU A 453 8.12 22.50 -4.03
CA LEU A 453 7.69 21.32 -4.75
C LEU A 453 6.22 21.45 -5.11
N ARG A 454 5.88 21.05 -6.33
CA ARG A 454 4.50 20.92 -6.79
C ARG A 454 4.33 19.67 -7.64
N TYR A 455 3.24 18.95 -7.43
CA TYR A 455 2.85 17.80 -8.23
C TYR A 455 1.33 17.80 -8.45
N THR A 456 0.90 17.70 -9.70
CA THR A 456 -0.48 18.00 -10.11
C THR A 456 -1.46 16.85 -9.92
N GLU A 457 -1.00 15.60 -9.94
CA GLU A 457 -1.88 14.41 -9.97
C GLU A 457 -2.38 13.97 -8.57
N GLY A 458 -2.02 14.70 -7.52
CA GLY A 458 -2.44 14.43 -6.14
C GLY A 458 -1.51 13.49 -5.36
N ASN A 459 -1.84 13.25 -4.09
CA ASN A 459 -0.92 12.62 -3.13
C ASN A 459 -0.67 11.13 -3.35
N TYR A 460 -1.68 10.34 -3.75
CA TYR A 460 -1.48 8.92 -4.02
C TYR A 460 -0.60 8.70 -5.26
N PRO A 461 -0.86 9.33 -6.42
CA PRO A 461 0.05 9.28 -7.56
C PRO A 461 1.43 9.86 -7.24
N PHE A 462 1.51 10.88 -6.38
CA PHE A 462 2.80 11.39 -5.90
C PHE A 462 3.58 10.33 -5.12
N ALA A 463 2.95 9.66 -4.16
CA ALA A 463 3.57 8.57 -3.40
C ALA A 463 4.01 7.41 -4.32
N ALA A 464 3.16 7.02 -5.27
CA ALA A 464 3.49 5.99 -6.26
C ALA A 464 4.67 6.40 -7.14
N MET A 465 4.72 7.67 -7.58
CA MET A 465 5.83 8.24 -8.34
C MET A 465 7.12 8.19 -7.53
N LEU A 466 7.11 8.61 -6.25
CA LEU A 466 8.30 8.55 -5.39
C LEU A 466 8.83 7.13 -5.23
N MET A 467 7.97 6.18 -4.85
CA MET A 467 8.39 4.77 -4.69
C MET A 467 8.94 4.20 -6.00
N SER A 468 8.30 4.50 -7.13
CA SER A 468 8.72 4.01 -8.44
C SER A 468 10.07 4.59 -8.86
N GLN A 469 10.30 5.89 -8.63
CA GLN A 469 11.58 6.52 -8.96
C GLN A 469 12.70 6.13 -8.00
N ALA A 470 12.39 5.87 -6.72
CA ALA A 470 13.36 5.30 -5.79
C ALA A 470 13.79 3.88 -6.21
N ALA A 471 12.81 3.03 -6.56
CA ALA A 471 13.10 1.70 -7.09
C ALA A 471 13.87 1.74 -8.41
N ALA A 472 13.53 2.67 -9.32
CA ALA A 472 14.27 2.88 -10.55
C ALA A 472 15.71 3.32 -10.29
N THR A 473 15.94 4.15 -9.27
CA THR A 473 17.30 4.56 -8.87
C THR A 473 18.10 3.34 -8.43
N LEU A 474 17.56 2.49 -7.54
CA LEU A 474 18.19 1.24 -7.12
C LEU A 474 18.41 0.25 -8.28
N LEU A 475 17.50 0.20 -9.24
CA LEU A 475 17.57 -0.74 -10.37
C LEU A 475 18.64 -0.36 -11.39
N TYR A 476 18.70 0.93 -11.76
CA TYR A 476 19.51 1.42 -12.87
C TYR A 476 20.82 2.08 -12.44
N ASP A 477 20.87 2.69 -11.26
CA ASP A 477 22.04 3.40 -10.75
C ASP A 477 22.17 3.20 -9.23
N ARG A 478 22.47 1.96 -8.84
CA ARG A 478 22.59 1.56 -7.42
C ARG A 478 23.85 2.11 -6.77
N ASN A 479 23.92 3.43 -6.61
CA ASN A 479 25.02 4.14 -5.98
C ASN A 479 24.55 4.77 -4.67
N LEU A 480 24.54 3.95 -3.60
CA LEU A 480 24.18 4.43 -2.28
C LEU A 480 25.28 5.37 -1.76
N SER A 481 24.88 6.51 -1.20
CA SER A 481 25.82 7.48 -0.62
C SER A 481 26.75 6.86 0.44
N ALA A 482 27.95 7.43 0.58
CA ALA A 482 28.89 7.15 1.69
C ALA A 482 29.37 5.69 1.85
N GLY A 483 29.34 4.87 0.79
CA GLY A 483 29.86 3.49 0.85
C GLY A 483 28.94 2.51 1.58
N ILE A 484 27.69 2.91 1.85
CA ILE A 484 26.63 2.06 2.39
C ILE A 484 26.38 0.90 1.42
N ARG A 485 26.35 -0.33 1.93
CA ARG A 485 26.12 -1.52 1.10
C ARG A 485 24.68 -2.05 1.17
N GLY A 486 23.99 -1.76 2.26
CA GLY A 486 22.63 -2.19 2.56
C GLY A 486 22.19 -1.70 3.94
N GLY A 487 21.07 -2.20 4.42
CA GLY A 487 20.46 -1.84 5.70
C GLY A 487 19.07 -1.22 5.56
N CYS A 488 18.44 -0.96 6.71
CA CYS A 488 17.25 -0.10 6.80
C CYS A 488 17.64 1.38 6.64
N LEU A 489 17.14 2.03 5.60
CA LEU A 489 17.54 3.36 5.13
C LEU A 489 16.29 4.19 4.73
N THR A 490 16.47 5.48 4.46
CA THR A 490 15.46 6.36 3.83
C THR A 490 15.87 6.73 2.41
N ALA A 491 14.98 7.37 1.63
CA ALA A 491 15.29 7.77 0.26
C ALA A 491 16.44 8.80 0.18
N GLY A 492 16.80 9.42 1.31
CA GLY A 492 17.92 10.35 1.43
C GLY A 492 19.28 9.79 0.96
N VAL A 493 19.46 8.47 0.91
CA VAL A 493 20.71 7.84 0.44
C VAL A 493 20.80 7.70 -1.08
N LEU A 494 19.70 7.95 -1.80
CA LEU A 494 19.59 7.72 -3.25
C LEU A 494 20.20 8.85 -4.09
N GLY A 495 20.53 9.99 -3.47
CA GLY A 495 21.27 11.07 -4.12
C GLY A 495 20.49 11.82 -5.20
N VAL A 496 21.21 12.64 -5.97
CA VAL A 496 20.63 13.62 -6.92
C VAL A 496 19.89 12.94 -8.06
N ASP A 497 20.28 11.73 -8.46
CA ASP A 497 19.60 10.99 -9.53
C ASP A 497 18.15 10.66 -9.18
N PHE A 498 17.85 10.40 -7.91
CA PHE A 498 16.47 10.25 -7.45
C PHE A 498 15.65 11.54 -7.62
N VAL A 499 16.24 12.71 -7.32
CA VAL A 499 15.59 14.01 -7.50
C VAL A 499 15.31 14.28 -8.98
N GLU A 500 16.28 14.03 -9.85
CA GLU A 500 16.11 14.25 -11.30
C GLU A 500 15.10 13.26 -11.91
N ARG A 501 15.07 12.01 -11.44
CA ARG A 501 14.03 11.03 -11.80
C ARG A 501 12.64 11.47 -11.33
N ALA A 502 12.51 11.98 -10.11
CA ALA A 502 11.24 12.52 -9.62
C ALA A 502 10.78 13.71 -10.49
N ARG A 503 11.72 14.56 -10.93
CA ARG A 503 11.47 15.65 -11.88
C ARG A 503 10.95 15.15 -13.23
N GLN A 504 11.59 14.12 -13.79
CA GLN A 504 11.14 13.44 -15.02
C GLN A 504 9.76 12.79 -14.84
N GLY A 505 9.44 12.36 -13.62
CA GLY A 505 8.13 11.85 -13.22
C GLY A 505 7.04 12.93 -13.08
N GLY A 506 7.34 14.20 -13.38
CA GLY A 506 6.38 15.31 -13.35
C GLY A 506 6.44 16.17 -12.08
N LEU A 507 7.41 15.96 -11.18
CA LEU A 507 7.61 16.84 -10.04
C LEU A 507 8.20 18.19 -10.46
N GLU A 508 7.47 19.27 -10.19
CA GLU A 508 7.95 20.63 -10.39
C GLU A 508 8.80 21.06 -9.18
N ILE A 509 10.03 21.50 -9.44
CA ILE A 509 10.97 21.96 -8.40
C ILE A 509 11.42 23.37 -8.74
N GLU A 510 10.98 24.35 -7.95
CA GLU A 510 11.48 25.73 -7.98
C GLU A 510 12.52 25.93 -6.87
N THR A 511 13.57 26.70 -7.16
CA THR A 511 14.63 27.00 -6.19
C THR A 511 15.06 28.46 -6.26
N ALA A 512 15.19 29.10 -5.11
CA ALA A 512 15.74 30.44 -4.98
C ALA A 512 16.82 30.45 -3.90
N MET A 513 18.04 30.85 -4.27
CA MET A 513 19.14 31.07 -3.34
C MET A 513 18.95 32.42 -2.65
N ILE A 514 19.16 32.47 -1.34
CA ILE A 514 18.97 33.66 -0.51
C ILE A 514 20.30 33.95 0.21
N GLU A 515 20.77 35.18 0.07
CA GLU A 515 21.91 35.73 0.82
C GLU A 515 21.41 36.86 1.73
N ASP A 516 22.14 37.10 2.81
CA ASP A 516 21.88 38.19 3.77
C ASP A 516 20.47 38.19 4.38
N LEU A 517 19.94 37.01 4.70
CA LEU A 517 18.69 36.93 5.47
C LEU A 517 18.93 37.49 6.88
N GLU A 518 18.25 38.59 7.22
CA GLU A 518 18.17 39.10 8.59
C GLU A 518 17.28 38.13 9.41
N ILE A 519 17.92 37.20 10.11
CA ILE A 519 17.27 36.23 11.02
C ILE A 519 17.26 36.76 12.45
#